data_AF-A0A6B3GKY5-F1
#
_entry.id   AF-A0A6B3GKY5-F1
#
_cell.length_a   1.000
_cell.length_b   1.000
_cell.length_c   1.000
_cell.angle_alpha   90.00
_cell.angle_beta   90.00
_cell.angle_gamma   90.00
#
_symmetry.space_group_name_H-M   'P 1'
#
loop_
_entity.id
_entity.type
_entity.pdbx_description
1 polymer ?
#
loop_
_entity_poly.entity_id
_entity_poly.type
_entity_poly.pdbx_seq_one_letter_code
_entity_poly.pdbx_strand_id
1 'polypeptide(L)'
;RLASPGGDLIEIAVTDQGIGISEKDRERVFERFYRVDPARSRATGGTGLGLAIVKHVAASHGGEVTVWSSEGQGSTFTLRLPETGATRERTTGGPLIVNGDDEGPYETDTFDPFPAPEALP
;
A
#
# COMPACT_ATOMS: atom_id res chain seq x y z
N ARG A 1 10.15 -15.08 16.99
CA ARG A 1 10.59 -13.66 17.02
C ARG A 1 12.07 -13.67 17.39
N LEU A 2 12.96 -13.47 16.42
CA LEU A 2 14.41 -13.35 16.65
C LEU A 2 14.76 -11.89 16.32
N ALA A 3 14.86 -11.07 17.36
CA ALA A 3 15.30 -9.69 17.24
C ALA A 3 16.82 -9.69 17.02
N SER A 4 17.24 -9.26 15.84
CA SER A 4 18.65 -8.93 15.55
C SER A 4 18.90 -7.47 15.94
N PRO A 5 20.15 -7.06 16.24
CA PRO A 5 20.45 -5.72 16.71
C PRO A 5 20.27 -4.71 15.56
N GLY A 6 19.07 -4.13 15.47
CA GLY A 6 18.71 -3.20 14.40
C GLY A 6 17.22 -2.93 14.32
N GLY A 7 16.60 -2.48 15.42
CA GLY A 7 15.16 -2.17 15.46
C GLY A 7 14.24 -3.38 15.27
N ASP A 8 12.99 -3.25 15.68
CA ASP A 8 11.96 -4.19 15.29
C ASP A 8 11.66 -3.99 13.79
N LEU A 9 11.31 -5.06 13.06
CA LEU A 9 10.93 -5.01 11.65
C LEU A 9 9.41 -5.16 11.53
N ILE A 10 8.78 -4.34 10.70
CA ILE A 10 7.37 -4.46 10.32
C ILE A 10 7.30 -5.31 9.04
N GLU A 11 6.53 -6.39 9.09
CA GLU A 11 6.27 -7.25 7.94
C GLU A 11 4.82 -7.12 7.47
N ILE A 12 4.64 -6.89 6.17
CA ILE A 12 3.34 -6.79 5.51
C ILE A 12 3.31 -7.82 4.39
N ALA A 13 2.44 -8.82 4.52
CA ALA A 13 2.26 -9.88 3.53
C ALA A 13 0.92 -9.73 2.80
N VAL A 14 0.95 -9.77 1.47
CA VAL A 14 -0.23 -9.77 0.61
C VAL A 14 -0.27 -11.08 -0.15
N THR A 15 -1.27 -11.91 0.13
CA THR A 15 -1.48 -13.21 -0.52
C THR A 15 -2.63 -13.14 -1.52
N ASP A 16 -2.38 -13.60 -2.73
CA ASP A 16 -3.38 -13.81 -3.77
C ASP A 16 -3.59 -15.30 -4.07
N GLN A 17 -4.73 -15.63 -4.67
CA GLN A 17 -5.08 -16.99 -5.13
C GLN A 17 -5.03 -17.10 -6.66
N GLY A 18 -4.15 -16.33 -7.30
CA GLY A 18 -3.99 -16.27 -8.74
C GLY A 18 -3.21 -17.45 -9.32
N ILE A 19 -2.74 -17.27 -10.56
CA ILE A 19 -2.04 -18.32 -11.31
C ILE A 19 -0.64 -18.65 -10.77
N GLY A 20 -0.10 -17.83 -9.86
CA GLY A 20 1.28 -17.95 -9.40
C GLY A 20 2.33 -17.48 -10.42
N ILE A 21 3.60 -17.61 -10.05
CA ILE A 21 4.78 -17.15 -10.78
C ILE A 21 5.82 -18.26 -10.78
N SER A 22 6.33 -18.60 -11.96
CA SER A 22 7.39 -19.59 -12.13
C SER A 22 8.70 -19.13 -11.48
N GLU A 23 9.52 -20.07 -10.98
CA GLU A 23 10.78 -19.77 -10.27
C GLU A 23 11.68 -18.77 -11.01
N LYS A 24 11.88 -18.99 -12.31
CA LYS A 24 12.72 -18.16 -13.20
C LYS A 24 12.24 -16.71 -13.34
N ASP A 25 10.97 -16.46 -13.06
CA ASP A 25 10.35 -15.15 -13.25
C ASP A 25 10.19 -14.37 -11.95
N ARG A 26 10.35 -15.01 -10.78
CA ARG A 26 10.16 -14.38 -9.45
C ARG A 26 11.08 -13.19 -9.19
N GLU A 27 12.33 -13.25 -9.65
CA GLU A 27 13.24 -12.11 -9.53
C GLU A 27 12.92 -11.02 -10.56
N ARG A 28 12.52 -11.45 -11.75
CA ARG A 28 12.27 -10.60 -12.92
C ARG A 28 10.99 -9.79 -12.79
N VAL A 29 9.99 -10.25 -12.04
CA VAL A 29 8.74 -9.50 -11.79
C VAL A 29 8.96 -8.14 -11.12
N PHE A 30 10.13 -7.89 -10.53
CA PHE A 30 10.50 -6.59 -10.00
C PHE A 30 11.25 -5.68 -11.00
N GLU A 31 11.53 -6.16 -12.21
CA GLU A 31 12.11 -5.35 -13.29
C GLU A 31 11.06 -4.39 -13.88
N ARG A 32 11.49 -3.20 -14.27
CA ARG A 32 10.61 -2.23 -14.94
C ARG A 32 10.19 -2.79 -16.29
N PHE A 33 8.90 -2.67 -16.59
CA PHE A 33 8.27 -3.12 -17.85
C PHE A 33 8.24 -4.63 -18.07
N TYR A 34 8.76 -5.43 -17.14
CA TYR A 34 8.71 -6.89 -17.25
C TYR A 34 7.31 -7.43 -16.94
N ARG A 35 6.89 -8.43 -17.72
CA ARG A 35 5.58 -9.08 -17.64
C ARG A 35 5.76 -10.56 -17.96
N VAL A 36 5.30 -11.44 -17.05
CA VAL A 36 5.44 -12.91 -17.18
C VAL A 36 4.73 -13.45 -18.43
N ASP A 37 3.54 -12.92 -18.74
CA ASP A 37 2.81 -13.28 -19.96
C ASP A 37 2.20 -12.03 -20.63
N PRO A 38 2.82 -11.52 -21.72
CA PRO A 38 2.31 -10.38 -22.47
C PRO A 38 0.90 -10.59 -23.04
N ALA A 39 0.51 -11.83 -23.36
CA ALA A 39 -0.77 -12.13 -23.98
C ALA A 39 -1.95 -11.96 -23.01
N ARG A 40 -1.81 -12.47 -21.78
CA ARG A 40 -2.81 -12.30 -20.70
C ARG A 40 -2.86 -10.87 -20.18
N SER A 41 -1.72 -10.19 -20.21
CA SER A 41 -1.56 -8.89 -19.60
C SER A 41 -2.22 -7.75 -20.43
N ARG A 42 -2.54 -7.99 -21.72
CA ARG A 42 -3.41 -7.09 -22.51
C ARG A 42 -4.85 -7.01 -21.96
N ALA A 43 -5.34 -8.04 -21.29
CA ALA A 43 -6.70 -8.08 -20.75
C ALA A 43 -6.85 -7.33 -19.42
N THR A 44 -5.81 -7.34 -18.56
CA THR A 44 -5.85 -6.67 -17.24
C THR A 44 -5.33 -5.24 -17.25
N GLY A 45 -4.64 -4.82 -18.32
CA GLY A 45 -3.97 -3.52 -18.36
C GLY A 45 -2.75 -3.46 -17.41
N GLY A 46 -1.78 -2.60 -17.73
CA GLY A 46 -0.61 -2.37 -16.88
C GLY A 46 0.70 -2.28 -17.67
N THR A 47 1.53 -1.31 -17.31
CA THR A 47 2.84 -1.04 -17.93
C THR A 47 3.97 -1.91 -17.36
N GLY A 48 3.71 -2.72 -16.34
CA GLY A 48 4.76 -3.50 -15.64
C GLY A 48 5.65 -2.65 -14.73
N LEU A 49 5.15 -1.52 -14.22
CA LEU A 49 5.92 -0.64 -13.33
C LEU A 49 5.65 -0.87 -11.83
N GLY A 50 4.52 -1.47 -11.46
CA GLY A 50 4.06 -1.55 -10.07
C GLY A 50 5.09 -2.17 -9.11
N LEU A 51 5.51 -3.40 -9.36
CA LEU A 51 6.47 -4.10 -8.50
C LEU A 51 7.87 -3.47 -8.52
N ALA A 52 8.28 -2.87 -9.65
CA ALA A 52 9.52 -2.12 -9.72
C ALA A 52 9.50 -0.86 -8.84
N ILE A 53 8.35 -0.18 -8.77
CA ILE A 53 8.14 0.95 -7.84
C ILE A 53 8.19 0.45 -6.40
N VAL A 54 7.50 -0.65 -6.08
CA VAL A 54 7.50 -1.24 -4.73
C VAL A 54 8.93 -1.57 -4.28
N LYS A 55 9.72 -2.25 -5.12
CA LYS A 55 11.12 -2.57 -4.80
C LYS A 55 11.96 -1.33 -4.54
N HIS A 56 11.78 -0.28 -5.34
CA HIS A 56 12.49 0.97 -5.14
C HIS A 56 12.07 1.68 -3.84
N VAL A 57 10.76 1.79 -3.60
CA VAL A 57 10.24 2.43 -2.39
C VAL A 57 10.69 1.68 -1.13
N ALA A 58 10.60 0.35 -1.11
CA ALA A 58 11.07 -0.47 0.00
C ALA A 58 12.56 -0.21 0.31
N ALA A 59 13.42 -0.28 -0.71
CA ALA A 59 14.85 -0.03 -0.56
C ALA A 59 15.14 1.39 -0.07
N SER A 60 14.44 2.41 -0.59
CA SER A 60 14.59 3.81 -0.15
C SER A 60 14.18 4.03 1.30
N HIS A 61 13.35 3.15 1.87
CA HIS A 61 12.97 3.16 3.29
C HIS A 61 13.83 2.21 4.15
N GLY A 62 14.95 1.70 3.61
CA GLY A 62 15.84 0.78 4.34
C GLY A 62 15.27 -0.62 4.54
N GLY A 63 14.25 -0.98 3.76
CA GLY A 63 13.61 -2.28 3.80
C GLY A 63 13.77 -3.08 2.51
N GLU A 64 13.00 -4.16 2.41
CA GLU A 64 13.03 -5.07 1.28
C GLU A 64 11.62 -5.57 0.92
N VAL A 65 11.48 -6.07 -0.32
CA VAL A 65 10.30 -6.80 -0.76
C VAL A 65 10.73 -8.16 -1.31
N THR A 66 10.04 -9.21 -0.89
CA THR A 66 10.26 -10.59 -1.36
C THR A 66 8.96 -11.18 -1.88
N VAL A 67 9.06 -12.28 -2.62
CA VAL A 67 7.90 -13.00 -3.14
C VAL A 67 8.08 -14.49 -2.93
N TRP A 68 7.05 -15.13 -2.37
CA TRP A 68 6.83 -16.56 -2.49
C TRP A 68 5.73 -16.79 -3.51
N SER A 69 5.85 -17.80 -4.37
CA SER A 69 4.80 -18.10 -5.34
C SER A 69 4.92 -19.52 -5.85
N SER A 70 3.80 -20.13 -6.21
CA SER A 70 3.77 -21.42 -6.88
C SER A 70 2.67 -21.41 -7.94
N GLU A 71 2.97 -21.97 -9.11
CA GLU A 71 2.00 -22.04 -10.20
C GLU A 71 0.72 -22.78 -9.76
N GLY A 72 -0.44 -22.18 -10.00
CA GLY A 72 -1.75 -22.68 -9.60
C GLY A 72 -2.11 -22.51 -8.11
N GLN A 73 -1.21 -21.98 -7.28
CA GLN A 73 -1.44 -21.76 -5.83
C GLN A 73 -1.52 -20.29 -5.43
N GLY A 74 -1.16 -19.37 -6.34
CA GLY A 74 -1.09 -17.94 -6.08
C GLY A 74 0.29 -17.49 -5.62
N SER A 75 0.36 -16.28 -5.07
CA SER A 75 1.61 -15.66 -4.62
C SER A 75 1.41 -14.92 -3.30
N THR A 76 2.50 -14.77 -2.56
CA THR A 76 2.58 -13.93 -1.37
C THR A 76 3.74 -12.95 -1.56
N PHE A 77 3.43 -11.66 -1.61
CA PHE A 77 4.41 -10.59 -1.62
C PHE A 77 4.61 -10.07 -0.19
N THR A 78 5.84 -10.05 0.28
CA THR A 78 6.18 -9.66 1.66
C THR A 78 7.07 -8.42 1.64
N LEU A 79 6.57 -7.31 2.17
CA LEU A 79 7.30 -6.07 2.39
C LEU A 79 7.80 -6.05 3.84
N ARG A 80 9.10 -5.79 4.03
CA ARG A 80 9.74 -5.69 5.35
C ARG A 80 10.36 -4.31 5.48
N LEU A 81 9.99 -3.56 6.52
CA LEU A 81 10.50 -2.21 6.76
C LEU A 81 11.02 -2.11 8.20
N PRO A 82 12.06 -1.31 8.46
CA PRO A 82 12.43 -0.93 9.82
C PRO A 82 11.28 -0.23 10.55
N GLU A 83 10.97 -0.68 11.77
CA GLU A 83 10.09 0.07 12.66
C GLU A 83 10.78 1.38 13.03
N THR A 84 10.24 2.50 12.56
CA THR A 84 10.69 3.80 13.05
C THR A 84 10.10 3.98 14.44
N GLY A 85 10.97 4.03 15.45
CA GLY A 85 10.59 4.32 16.83
C GLY A 85 9.96 5.70 16.95
N ALA A 86 8.66 5.78 16.71
CA ALA A 86 7.83 6.90 17.07
C ALA A 86 6.57 6.32 17.71
N THR A 87 6.66 6.15 19.03
CA THR A 87 5.51 6.41 19.89
C THR A 87 4.94 7.74 19.47
N ARG A 88 3.93 7.73 18.59
CA ARG A 88 2.90 8.74 18.69
C ARG A 88 2.24 8.39 20.01
N GLU A 89 2.55 9.17 21.05
CA GLU A 89 1.63 9.34 22.15
C GLU A 89 0.30 9.69 21.49
N ARG A 90 -0.57 8.69 21.33
CA ARG A 90 -1.98 8.97 21.21
C ARG A 90 -2.33 9.54 22.56
N THR A 91 -2.24 10.86 22.70
CA THR A 91 -2.68 11.58 23.87
C THR A 91 -4.12 11.17 24.11
N THR A 92 -4.27 10.22 25.02
CA THR A 92 -5.53 9.83 25.60
C THR A 92 -5.70 10.84 26.73
N GLY A 93 -6.30 12.00 26.42
CA GLY A 93 -6.54 13.06 27.40
C GLY A 93 -7.05 14.34 26.75
N GLY A 94 -8.37 14.56 26.78
CA GLY A 94 -8.92 15.93 26.69
C GLY A 94 -8.75 16.67 28.03
N PRO A 95 -9.34 17.86 28.23
CA PRO A 95 -9.83 18.86 27.28
C PRO A 95 -9.00 20.15 27.34
N LEU A 96 -8.79 20.84 26.21
CA LEU A 96 -8.33 22.23 26.24
C LEU A 96 -9.54 23.16 26.10
N ILE A 97 -10.02 23.58 27.26
CA ILE A 97 -10.81 24.80 27.49
C ILE A 97 -10.17 25.97 26.73
N VAL A 98 -10.86 26.46 25.70
CA VAL A 98 -10.61 27.80 25.14
C VAL A 98 -11.65 28.74 25.76
N ASN A 99 -11.22 29.55 26.71
CA ASN A 99 -11.95 30.74 27.11
C ASN A 99 -11.41 31.90 26.27
N GLY A 100 -12.30 32.61 25.60
CA GLY A 100 -12.04 33.96 25.10
C GLY A 100 -12.05 34.10 23.59
N ASP A 101 -13.18 34.63 23.09
CA ASP A 101 -13.26 35.63 22.03
C ASP A 101 -12.34 35.49 20.79
N ASP A 102 -12.77 34.70 19.81
CA ASP A 102 -12.43 34.96 18.41
C ASP A 102 -13.58 34.45 17.51
N GLU A 103 -14.49 35.35 17.13
CA GLU A 103 -15.46 35.09 16.07
C GLU A 103 -14.76 35.31 14.72
N GLY A 104 -14.36 34.22 14.08
CA GLY A 104 -13.80 34.18 12.72
C GLY A 104 -14.59 33.20 11.82
N PRO A 105 -14.85 33.54 10.55
CA PRO A 105 -15.98 33.00 9.80
C PRO A 105 -15.59 31.73 9.05
N TYR A 106 -15.71 30.58 9.70
CA TYR A 106 -15.71 29.31 8.98
C TYR A 106 -17.16 28.98 8.66
N GLU A 107 -17.63 29.41 7.47
CA GLU A 107 -18.81 28.81 6.88
C GLU A 107 -18.55 27.31 6.78
N THR A 108 -19.40 26.53 7.45
CA THR A 108 -19.47 25.10 7.20
C THR A 108 -19.91 24.95 5.76
N ASP A 109 -19.00 24.57 4.86
CA ASP A 109 -19.31 24.14 3.49
C ASP A 109 -20.32 22.99 3.60
N THR A 110 -21.59 23.36 3.55
CA THR A 110 -22.70 22.43 3.52
C THR A 110 -22.69 21.87 2.11
N PHE A 111 -22.17 20.66 1.98
CA PHE A 111 -22.14 19.95 0.71
C PHE A 111 -23.58 19.80 0.22
N ASP A 112 -23.93 20.54 -0.84
CA ASP A 112 -25.24 20.39 -1.47
C ASP A 112 -25.40 18.96 -1.98
N PRO A 113 -26.51 18.26 -1.64
CA PRO A 113 -26.74 16.91 -2.13
C PRO A 113 -26.92 16.93 -3.65
N PHE A 114 -26.25 15.97 -4.33
CA PHE A 114 -26.40 15.76 -5.77
C PHE A 114 -27.88 15.62 -6.16
N PRO A 115 -28.37 16.36 -7.18
CA PRO A 115 -29.74 16.22 -7.63
C PRO A 115 -29.97 14.81 -8.20
N ALA A 116 -31.14 14.24 -7.90
CA ALA A 116 -31.54 12.93 -8.41
C ALA A 116 -31.61 12.95 -9.95
N PRO A 117 -31.22 11.86 -10.64
CA PRO A 117 -31.29 11.81 -12.10
C PRO A 117 -32.75 11.88 -12.57
N GLU A 118 -33.03 12.77 -13.52
CA GLU A 118 -34.34 12.84 -14.18
C GLU A 118 -34.64 11.52 -14.88
N ALA A 119 -35.82 10.95 -14.58
CA ALA A 119 -36.36 9.83 -15.33
C ALA A 119 -36.74 10.31 -16.73
N LEU A 120 -36.06 9.78 -17.74
CA LEU A 120 -36.39 10.01 -19.15
C LEU A 120 -37.75 9.36 -19.49
N PRO A 121 -38.54 9.98 -20.40
CA PRO A 121 -39.82 9.42 -20.85
C PRO A 121 -39.67 8.16 -21.71
#